data_AF-A0A9X0CHR9-F1
#
_entry.id   AF-A0A9X0CHR9-F1
#
_cell.length_a   1.000
_cell.length_b   1.000
_cell.length_c   1.000
_cell.angle_alpha   90.00
_cell.angle_beta   90.00
_cell.angle_gamma   90.00
#
_symmetry.space_group_name_H-M   'P 1'
#
loop_
_entity.id
_entity.type
_entity.pdbx_description
1 polymer ?
#
loop_
_entity_poly.entity_id
_entity_poly.type
_entity_poly.pdbx_seq_one_letter_code
_entity_poly.pdbx_strand_id
1 'polypeptide(L)'
;MTSCSIPSSLSCWPTLVTRCWISLTSKASVTFLARLLSKNQSKERKYRENFRWLQEEYERMNEEDPMSAPYHYGCHYSNSGTVLHFLVRLPPFTKMFLQYQDRSFDIPDRTFHSMATTWRLSSFESATDVKELIPEFFFLPEFLENTEGFDFGVRQNGQRVMDVEVLSGPKAAPDCSC
;
A
#
# COMPACT_ATOMS: atom_id res chain seq x y z
N MET A 1 -29.63 12.73 -28.59
CA MET A 1 -28.19 12.74 -28.87
C MET A 1 -27.58 13.97 -28.23
N THR A 2 -26.96 13.80 -27.06
CA THR A 2 -25.98 14.75 -26.53
C THR A 2 -25.05 13.96 -25.62
N SER A 3 -23.79 13.96 -26.03
CA SER A 3 -22.64 13.30 -25.43
C SER A 3 -22.29 13.94 -24.08
N CYS A 4 -22.12 13.13 -23.03
CA CYS A 4 -21.44 13.55 -21.82
C CYS A 4 -19.93 13.35 -22.01
N SER A 5 -19.23 14.45 -22.26
CA SER A 5 -17.77 14.51 -22.24
C SER A 5 -17.28 14.45 -20.79
N ILE A 6 -16.38 13.52 -20.49
CA ILE A 6 -15.71 13.40 -19.19
C ILE A 6 -14.59 14.45 -19.15
N PRO A 7 -14.54 15.37 -18.17
CA PRO A 7 -13.41 16.29 -18.04
C PRO A 7 -12.20 15.54 -17.48
N SER A 8 -11.14 15.50 -18.27
CA SER A 8 -9.79 15.06 -17.89
C SER A 8 -9.10 16.14 -17.05
N SER A 9 -9.50 16.29 -15.79
CA SER A 9 -8.72 17.05 -14.80
C SER A 9 -9.19 16.72 -13.39
N LEU A 10 -8.73 15.59 -12.85
CA LEU A 10 -8.67 15.46 -11.39
C LEU A 10 -7.45 16.23 -10.92
N SER A 11 -7.71 17.51 -10.68
CA SER A 11 -6.87 18.44 -9.95
C SER A 11 -6.26 17.75 -8.72
N CYS A 12 -4.92 17.75 -8.69
CA CYS A 12 -4.08 17.72 -7.50
C CYS A 12 -4.84 18.08 -6.22
N TRP A 13 -5.06 17.08 -5.36
CA TRP A 13 -5.29 17.29 -3.93
C TRP A 13 -4.05 16.89 -3.13
N PRO A 14 -2.90 17.62 -3.21
CA PRO A 14 -1.90 17.53 -2.18
C PRO A 14 -2.25 18.53 -1.07
N THR A 15 -2.12 18.10 0.18
CA THR A 15 -1.97 18.95 1.39
C THR A 15 -3.22 19.35 2.20
N LEU A 16 -4.38 18.71 2.07
CA LEU A 16 -5.54 18.98 2.97
C LEU A 16 -5.87 17.88 4.00
N VAL A 17 -5.19 16.72 3.96
CA VAL A 17 -5.38 15.65 4.96
C VAL A 17 -4.54 15.87 6.23
N THR A 18 -3.61 16.83 6.25
CA THR A 18 -2.75 17.08 7.43
C THR A 18 -3.35 17.98 8.50
N ARG A 19 -4.56 18.56 8.35
CA ARG A 19 -5.01 19.55 9.35
C ARG A 19 -6.49 19.70 9.70
N CYS A 20 -7.42 18.87 9.21
CA CYS A 20 -8.79 18.98 9.69
C CYS A 20 -9.55 17.66 9.62
N TRP A 21 -10.14 17.32 10.77
CA TRP A 21 -11.16 16.28 10.97
C TRP A 21 -10.70 14.83 10.84
N ILE A 22 -9.87 14.38 11.78
CA ILE A 22 -9.78 12.96 12.13
C ILE A 22 -10.31 12.81 13.56
N SER A 23 -11.65 12.76 13.68
CA SER A 23 -12.28 12.22 14.87
C SER A 23 -12.38 10.70 14.66
N LEU A 24 -11.33 9.98 15.04
CA LEU A 24 -11.36 8.53 15.18
C LEU A 24 -11.30 8.23 16.68
N THR A 25 -12.29 7.47 17.13
CA THR A 25 -12.64 7.14 18.53
C THR A 25 -11.56 6.39 19.33
N SER A 26 -10.34 6.23 18.78
CA SER A 26 -9.18 5.74 19.50
C SER A 26 -7.92 6.50 19.08
N LYS A 27 -7.27 7.18 20.03
CA LYS A 27 -6.00 7.92 19.84
C LYS A 27 -4.86 7.04 19.27
N ALA A 28 -4.98 5.71 19.34
CA ALA A 28 -4.00 4.77 18.81
C ALA A 28 -3.98 4.73 17.27
N SER A 29 -5.14 4.71 16.60
CA SER A 29 -5.22 4.65 15.12
C SER A 29 -4.70 5.94 14.47
N VAL A 30 -4.92 7.10 15.09
CA VAL A 30 -4.53 8.41 14.53
C VAL A 30 -3.01 8.61 14.54
N THR A 31 -2.35 8.20 15.62
CA THR A 31 -0.88 8.26 15.73
C THR A 31 -0.21 7.29 14.76
N PHE A 32 -0.86 6.16 14.50
CA PHE A 32 -0.39 5.11 13.59
C PHE A 32 -0.42 5.56 12.12
N LEU A 33 -1.53 6.16 11.65
CA LEU A 33 -1.66 6.68 10.29
C LEU A 33 -0.68 7.82 10.01
N ALA A 34 -0.44 8.70 10.99
CA ALA A 34 0.56 9.77 10.86
C ALA A 34 1.99 9.22 10.75
N ARG A 35 2.31 8.14 11.49
CA ARG A 35 3.60 7.45 11.35
C ARG A 35 3.74 6.86 9.96
N LEU A 36 2.65 6.34 9.40
CA LEU A 36 2.52 5.75 8.06
C LEU A 36 2.63 6.76 6.89
N LEU A 37 2.80 8.05 7.16
CA LEU A 37 2.98 9.09 6.14
C LEU A 37 4.35 9.78 6.21
N SER A 38 5.21 9.35 7.13
CA SER A 38 6.53 9.97 7.33
C SER A 38 7.48 9.67 6.16
N LYS A 39 7.84 10.71 5.41
CA LYS A 39 8.78 10.62 4.28
C LYS A 39 10.20 10.29 4.75
N ASN A 40 10.85 9.33 4.11
CA ASN A 40 12.21 8.89 4.43
C ASN A 40 13.25 9.41 3.42
N GLN A 41 14.17 10.26 3.88
CA GLN A 41 15.24 10.86 3.07
C GLN A 41 16.20 9.85 2.43
N SER A 42 16.44 8.69 3.08
CA SER A 42 17.34 7.66 2.53
C SER A 42 16.75 6.99 1.28
N LYS A 43 15.42 6.89 1.22
CA LYS A 43 14.70 6.32 0.07
C LYS A 43 14.67 7.31 -1.09
N GLU A 44 14.49 8.59 -0.78
CA GLU A 44 14.56 9.68 -1.77
C GLU A 44 15.89 9.72 -2.53
N ARG A 45 17.01 9.53 -1.82
CA ARG A 45 18.33 9.46 -2.45
C ARG A 45 18.41 8.35 -3.50
N LYS A 46 17.90 7.15 -3.19
CA LYS A 46 17.86 6.02 -4.13
C LYS A 46 17.05 6.34 -5.39
N TYR A 47 15.90 7.01 -5.25
CA TYR A 47 15.09 7.43 -6.41
C TYR A 47 15.79 8.45 -7.30
N ARG A 48 16.54 9.38 -6.69
CA ARG A 48 17.35 10.35 -7.43
C ARG A 48 18.52 9.68 -8.15
N GLU A 49 19.20 8.75 -7.49
CA GLU A 49 20.29 7.96 -8.08
C GLU A 49 19.81 7.11 -9.26
N ASN A 50 18.69 6.40 -9.08
CA ASN A 50 18.10 5.59 -10.14
C ASN A 50 17.68 6.44 -11.35
N PHE A 51 17.07 7.59 -11.12
CA PHE A 51 16.70 8.51 -12.20
C PHE A 51 17.91 9.02 -12.97
N ARG A 52 18.99 9.41 -12.28
CA ARG A 52 20.23 9.86 -12.93
C ARG A 52 20.81 8.76 -13.83
N TRP A 53 20.86 7.54 -13.31
CA TRP A 53 21.34 6.40 -14.10
C TRP A 53 20.48 6.14 -15.33
N LEU A 54 19.16 6.17 -15.20
CA LEU A 54 18.23 6.04 -16.34
C LEU A 54 18.40 7.19 -17.35
N GLN A 55 18.65 8.40 -16.88
CA GLN A 55 18.89 9.55 -17.75
C GLN A 55 20.17 9.41 -18.57
N GLU A 56 21.28 9.01 -17.95
CA GLU A 56 22.54 8.75 -18.64
C GLU A 56 22.39 7.62 -19.68
N GLU A 57 21.64 6.57 -19.35
CA GLU A 57 21.35 5.46 -20.26
C GLU A 57 20.51 5.91 -21.46
N TYR A 58 19.45 6.68 -21.23
CA TYR A 58 18.58 7.23 -22.26
C TYR A 58 19.35 8.14 -23.22
N GLU A 59 20.20 9.02 -22.69
CA GLU A 59 21.08 9.89 -23.48
C GLU A 59 22.09 9.08 -24.32
N ARG A 60 22.60 7.96 -23.80
CA ARG A 60 23.54 7.08 -24.53
C ARG A 60 22.86 6.31 -25.65
N MET A 61 21.62 5.87 -25.45
CA MET A 61 20.87 5.13 -26.47
C MET A 61 20.44 6.03 -27.63
N ASN A 62 20.36 7.35 -27.44
CA ASN A 62 19.92 8.33 -28.45
C ASN A 62 18.57 7.92 -29.08
N GLU A 63 17.72 7.26 -28.28
CA GLU A 63 16.36 6.86 -28.63
C GLU A 63 15.41 7.98 -28.21
N GLU A 64 14.55 8.43 -29.13
CA GLU A 64 13.53 9.45 -28.86
C GLU A 64 12.17 8.81 -28.54
N ASP A 65 12.14 7.60 -27.98
CA ASP A 65 10.90 6.96 -27.55
C ASP A 65 10.45 7.53 -26.19
N PRO A 66 9.31 8.23 -26.10
CA PRO A 66 8.80 8.73 -24.84
C PRO A 66 8.52 7.62 -23.80
N MET A 67 8.35 6.37 -24.24
CA MET A 67 8.14 5.23 -23.34
C MET A 67 9.42 4.78 -22.62
N SER A 68 10.59 5.12 -23.17
CA SER A 68 11.90 4.83 -22.57
C SER A 68 12.42 5.98 -21.69
N ALA A 69 11.62 7.04 -21.51
CA ALA A 69 12.04 8.21 -20.76
C ALA A 69 12.38 7.88 -19.29
N PRO A 70 13.37 8.57 -18.69
CA PRO A 70 13.77 8.35 -17.30
C PRO A 70 12.63 8.60 -16.30
N TYR A 71 12.56 7.79 -15.24
CA TYR A 71 11.51 7.86 -14.23
C TYR A 71 12.04 7.72 -12.81
N HIS A 72 11.33 8.33 -11.86
CA HIS A 72 11.68 8.24 -10.43
C HIS A 72 11.11 6.99 -9.76
N TYR A 73 9.91 6.56 -10.16
CA TYR A 73 9.19 5.45 -9.57
C TYR A 73 8.80 4.47 -10.66
N GLY A 74 9.22 3.21 -10.52
CA GLY A 74 8.87 2.15 -11.48
C GLY A 74 7.41 1.67 -11.37
N CYS A 75 6.65 2.17 -10.40
CA CYS A 75 5.23 1.89 -10.27
C CYS A 75 4.48 3.10 -9.72
N HIS A 76 3.18 3.15 -9.97
CA HIS A 76 2.31 4.21 -9.48
C HIS A 76 1.82 3.89 -8.06
N TYR A 77 1.79 4.91 -7.21
CA TYR A 77 1.41 4.80 -5.80
C TYR A 77 -0.03 4.33 -5.59
N SER A 78 -0.91 4.68 -6.54
CA SER A 78 -2.30 4.25 -6.59
C SER A 78 -2.55 3.40 -7.83
N ASN A 79 -2.83 2.12 -7.66
CA ASN A 79 -3.17 1.24 -8.77
C ASN A 79 -4.19 0.18 -8.30
N SER A 80 -4.92 -0.41 -9.24
CA SER A 80 -5.93 -1.43 -8.96
C SER A 80 -5.35 -2.64 -8.22
N GLY A 81 -4.13 -3.05 -8.55
CA GLY A 81 -3.41 -4.11 -7.84
C GLY A 81 -3.21 -3.81 -6.36
N THR A 82 -2.86 -2.58 -5.99
CA THR A 82 -2.73 -2.12 -4.59
C THR A 82 -4.06 -2.20 -3.85
N VAL A 83 -5.14 -1.71 -4.47
CA VAL A 83 -6.49 -1.76 -3.87
C VAL A 83 -6.93 -3.20 -3.63
N LEU A 84 -6.78 -4.06 -4.65
CA LEU A 84 -7.13 -5.48 -4.55
C LEU A 84 -6.25 -6.23 -3.55
N HIS A 85 -4.97 -5.87 -3.45
CA HIS A 85 -4.04 -6.44 -2.48
C HIS A 85 -4.46 -6.15 -1.04
N PHE A 86 -4.92 -4.92 -0.74
CA PHE A 86 -5.45 -4.61 0.58
C PHE A 86 -6.78 -5.31 0.83
N LEU A 87 -7.73 -5.20 -0.10
CA LEU A 87 -9.10 -5.69 0.08
C LEU A 87 -9.28 -7.18 -0.23
N VAL A 88 -8.20 -7.96 -0.41
CA VAL A 88 -8.27 -9.36 -0.84
C VAL A 88 -9.17 -10.25 0.03
N ARG A 89 -9.39 -9.87 1.30
CA ARG A 89 -10.24 -10.58 2.28
C ARG A 89 -11.73 -10.27 2.17
N LEU A 90 -12.12 -9.23 1.44
CA LEU A 90 -13.52 -8.83 1.30
C LEU A 90 -14.10 -9.24 -0.04
N PRO A 91 -15.24 -9.94 -0.07
CA PRO A 91 -16.07 -10.03 -1.27
C PRO A 91 -16.63 -8.64 -1.65
N PRO A 92 -16.68 -8.27 -2.94
CA PRO A 92 -16.32 -9.04 -4.13
C PRO A 92 -14.84 -8.93 -4.54
N PHE A 93 -14.02 -8.16 -3.80
CA PHE A 93 -12.62 -7.89 -4.14
C PHE A 93 -11.76 -9.14 -4.18
N THR A 94 -12.03 -10.15 -3.34
CA THR A 94 -11.38 -11.47 -3.42
C THR A 94 -11.50 -12.07 -4.82
N LYS A 95 -12.71 -12.06 -5.40
CA LYS A 95 -12.96 -12.61 -6.75
C LYS A 95 -12.22 -11.79 -7.81
N MET A 96 -12.21 -10.47 -7.66
CA MET A 96 -11.50 -9.58 -8.59
C MET A 96 -9.98 -9.78 -8.49
N PHE A 97 -9.44 -9.98 -7.29
CA PHE A 97 -8.03 -10.30 -7.07
C PHE A 97 -7.64 -11.62 -7.74
N LEU A 98 -8.44 -12.68 -7.55
CA LEU A 98 -8.21 -13.96 -8.21
C LEU A 98 -8.25 -13.82 -9.73
N GLN A 99 -9.19 -13.05 -10.29
CA GLN A 99 -9.22 -12.78 -11.73
C GLN A 99 -7.98 -11.99 -12.21
N TYR A 100 -7.45 -11.12 -11.38
CA TYR A 100 -6.23 -10.34 -11.65
C TYR A 100 -4.95 -11.19 -11.57
N GLN A 101 -4.94 -12.28 -10.80
CA GLN A 101 -3.79 -13.17 -10.55
C GLN A 101 -4.01 -14.59 -11.10
N ASP A 102 -4.58 -14.71 -12.30
CA ASP A 102 -4.76 -15.99 -13.01
C ASP A 102 -5.43 -17.11 -12.17
N ARG A 103 -6.44 -16.71 -11.37
CA ARG A 103 -7.25 -17.55 -10.48
C ARG A 103 -6.51 -18.16 -9.29
N SER A 104 -5.38 -17.58 -8.89
CA SER A 104 -4.63 -17.99 -7.69
C SER A 104 -4.50 -16.84 -6.70
N PHE A 105 -4.38 -17.17 -5.42
CA PHE A 105 -3.85 -16.22 -4.44
C PHE A 105 -2.34 -16.00 -4.69
N ASP A 106 -1.83 -14.86 -4.21
CA ASP A 106 -0.41 -14.55 -4.25
C ASP A 106 0.36 -15.41 -3.22
N ILE A 107 1.69 -15.43 -3.34
CA ILE A 107 2.53 -16.13 -2.38
C ILE A 107 2.33 -15.54 -0.97
N PRO A 108 2.32 -16.37 0.08
CA PRO A 108 1.92 -15.94 1.42
C PRO A 108 2.76 -14.75 1.97
N ASP A 109 4.05 -14.71 1.64
CA ASP A 109 4.96 -13.63 2.07
C ASP A 109 4.67 -12.28 1.41
N ARG A 110 4.06 -12.28 0.21
CA ARG A 110 3.63 -11.06 -0.49
C ARG A 110 2.20 -10.67 -0.17
N THR A 111 1.37 -11.58 0.31
CA THR A 111 -0.01 -11.28 0.74
C THR A 111 -0.02 -10.26 1.87
N PHE A 112 -1.02 -9.37 1.88
CA PHE A 112 -1.19 -8.39 2.94
C PHE A 112 -1.45 -9.10 4.27
N HIS A 113 -0.45 -9.21 5.13
CA HIS A 113 -0.52 -9.99 6.38
C HIS A 113 -0.18 -9.18 7.63
N SER A 114 0.45 -8.01 7.46
CA SER A 114 0.81 -7.14 8.58
C SER A 114 0.88 -5.69 8.13
N MET A 115 0.24 -4.80 8.88
CA MET A 115 0.34 -3.36 8.60
C MET A 115 1.75 -2.85 8.86
N ALA A 116 2.45 -3.43 9.84
CA ALA A 116 3.82 -3.08 10.19
C ALA A 116 4.80 -3.41 9.06
N THR A 117 4.68 -4.62 8.51
CA THR A 117 5.48 -5.08 7.38
C THR A 117 5.22 -4.22 6.14
N THR A 118 3.94 -3.98 5.82
CA THR A 118 3.55 -3.15 4.67
C THR A 118 4.14 -1.74 4.77
N TRP A 119 4.05 -1.13 5.97
CA TRP A 119 4.65 0.17 6.24
C TRP A 119 6.16 0.15 6.04
N ARG A 120 6.85 -0.85 6.61
CA ARG A 120 8.30 -0.97 6.56
C ARG A 120 8.80 -1.12 5.11
N LEU A 121 8.11 -1.93 4.31
CA LEU A 121 8.37 -2.11 2.88
C LEU A 121 8.14 -0.81 2.10
N SER A 122 6.98 -0.19 2.29
CA SER A 122 6.58 1.01 1.54
C SER A 122 7.38 2.26 1.89
N SER A 123 8.08 2.27 3.03
CA SER A 123 8.76 3.48 3.54
C SER A 123 10.26 3.35 3.71
N PHE A 124 10.78 2.13 3.85
CA PHE A 124 12.21 1.92 4.16
C PHE A 124 12.86 0.86 3.28
N GLU A 125 12.25 -0.32 3.17
CA GLU A 125 12.94 -1.51 2.69
C GLU A 125 12.87 -1.69 1.17
N SER A 126 11.70 -1.48 0.56
CA SER A 126 11.52 -1.75 -0.87
C SER A 126 11.56 -0.46 -1.70
N ALA A 127 12.49 -0.35 -2.63
CA ALA A 127 12.56 0.77 -3.57
C ALA A 127 11.44 0.75 -4.62
N THR A 128 10.77 -0.39 -4.81
CA THR A 128 9.69 -0.53 -5.80
C THR A 128 8.31 -0.53 -5.16
N ASP A 129 8.24 -0.54 -3.82
CA ASP A 129 6.97 -0.44 -3.11
C ASP A 129 6.71 1.01 -2.69
N VAL A 130 5.76 1.66 -3.39
CA VAL A 130 5.32 3.04 -3.12
C VAL A 130 3.81 3.13 -2.89
N LYS A 131 3.20 2.06 -2.34
CA LYS A 131 1.76 2.02 -2.08
C LYS A 131 1.34 3.14 -1.12
N GLU A 132 0.31 3.88 -1.51
CA GLU A 132 -0.42 4.77 -0.60
C GLU A 132 -1.58 4.03 0.09
N LEU A 133 -1.99 4.54 1.24
CA LEU A 133 -3.17 4.05 1.95
C LEU A 133 -4.44 4.35 1.15
N ILE A 134 -5.37 3.40 1.18
CA ILE A 134 -6.71 3.57 0.64
C ILE A 134 -7.67 4.11 1.70
N PRO A 135 -8.78 4.77 1.32
CA PRO A 135 -9.76 5.33 2.27
C PRO A 135 -10.33 4.32 3.27
N GLU A 136 -10.43 3.05 2.90
CA GLU A 136 -11.00 1.96 3.69
C GLU A 136 -10.26 1.76 5.03
N PHE A 137 -8.96 2.10 5.08
CA PHE A 137 -8.19 2.09 6.34
C PHE A 137 -8.78 2.98 7.45
N PHE A 138 -9.62 3.95 7.10
CA PHE A 138 -10.17 4.92 8.04
C PHE A 138 -11.59 4.59 8.50
N PHE A 139 -12.32 3.72 7.82
CA PHE A 139 -13.74 3.47 8.13
C PHE A 139 -14.20 2.02 8.02
N LEU A 140 -13.40 1.12 7.46
CA LEU A 140 -13.79 -0.27 7.19
C LEU A 140 -12.74 -1.19 7.80
N PRO A 141 -12.78 -1.53 9.11
CA PRO A 141 -11.82 -2.46 9.72
C PRO A 141 -11.95 -3.91 9.23
N GLU A 142 -13.08 -4.29 8.66
CA GLU A 142 -13.45 -5.67 8.29
C GLU A 142 -12.49 -6.28 7.25
N PHE A 143 -11.85 -5.47 6.40
CA PHE A 143 -10.85 -5.97 5.43
C PHE A 143 -9.57 -6.52 6.08
N LEU A 144 -9.36 -6.26 7.37
CA LEU A 144 -8.24 -6.79 8.14
C LEU A 144 -8.52 -8.20 8.67
N GLU A 145 -9.79 -8.62 8.69
CA GLU A 145 -10.23 -9.89 9.24
C GLU A 145 -10.52 -10.89 8.11
N ASN A 146 -10.14 -12.16 8.30
CA ASN A 146 -10.42 -13.24 7.37
C ASN A 146 -11.71 -13.98 7.77
N THR A 147 -12.83 -13.25 7.77
CA THR A 147 -14.15 -13.77 8.18
C THR A 147 -14.64 -14.92 7.29
N GLU A 148 -14.32 -14.88 6.00
CA GLU A 148 -14.67 -15.91 5.02
C GLU A 148 -13.80 -17.18 5.12
N GLY A 149 -12.72 -17.14 5.91
CA GLY A 149 -11.85 -18.30 6.11
C GLY A 149 -11.03 -18.70 4.87
N PHE A 150 -10.62 -17.74 4.04
CA PHE A 150 -9.78 -18.00 2.87
C PHE A 150 -8.42 -18.59 3.27
N ASP A 151 -7.91 -19.55 2.50
CA ASP A 151 -6.56 -20.10 2.70
C ASP A 151 -5.53 -19.29 1.90
N PHE A 152 -4.82 -18.40 2.59
CA PHE A 152 -3.72 -17.61 2.04
C PHE A 152 -2.36 -18.33 2.15
N GLY A 153 -2.33 -19.57 2.64
CA GLY A 153 -1.12 -20.37 2.78
C GLY A 153 -0.25 -20.02 3.99
N VAL A 154 1.01 -20.46 3.94
CA VAL A 154 1.98 -20.38 5.04
C VAL A 154 3.23 -19.65 4.56
N ARG A 155 3.63 -18.60 5.27
CA ARG A 155 4.85 -17.83 5.00
C ARG A 155 6.11 -18.68 5.20
N GLN A 156 7.23 -18.23 4.64
CA GLN A 156 8.53 -18.89 4.82
C GLN A 156 8.97 -19.05 6.28
N ASN A 157 8.48 -18.17 7.16
CA ASN A 157 8.71 -18.24 8.60
C ASN A 157 7.81 -19.27 9.34
N GLY A 158 7.01 -20.05 8.60
CA GLY A 158 6.10 -21.06 9.14
C GLY A 158 4.76 -20.52 9.66
N GLN A 159 4.53 -19.21 9.61
CA GLN A 159 3.28 -18.60 10.08
C GLN A 159 2.21 -18.64 8.98
N ARG A 160 1.05 -19.21 9.31
CA ARG A 160 -0.14 -19.17 8.44
C ARG A 160 -0.64 -17.74 8.30
N VAL A 161 -1.04 -17.38 7.08
CA VAL A 161 -1.65 -16.07 6.81
C VAL A 161 -3.15 -16.18 7.04
N MET A 162 -3.65 -15.44 8.05
CA MET A 162 -5.07 -15.38 8.42
C MET A 162 -5.49 -13.90 8.44
N ASP A 163 -5.82 -13.36 9.61
CA ASP A 163 -6.08 -11.95 9.83
C ASP A 163 -4.80 -11.12 9.62
N VAL A 164 -4.98 -9.85 9.31
CA VAL A 164 -3.89 -8.89 9.19
C VAL A 164 -3.43 -8.49 10.58
N GLU A 165 -2.14 -8.65 10.83
CA GLU A 165 -1.51 -8.17 12.06
C GLU A 165 -1.55 -6.63 12.11
N VAL A 166 -2.43 -6.11 12.95
CA VAL A 166 -2.49 -4.69 13.30
C VAL A 166 -1.42 -4.39 14.35
N LEU A 167 -0.75 -3.25 14.25
CA LEU A 167 0.13 -2.80 15.33
C LEU A 167 -0.71 -2.51 16.57
N SER A 168 -0.78 -3.46 17.50
CA SER A 168 -1.29 -3.18 18.82
C SER A 168 -0.43 -2.08 19.45
N GLY A 169 -1.04 -1.01 19.95
CA GLY A 169 -0.39 -0.14 20.94
C GLY A 169 0.13 -0.97 22.13
N PRO A 170 0.87 -0.38 23.10
CA PRO A 170 1.40 -1.14 24.22
C PRO A 170 0.29 -2.00 24.82
N LYS A 171 0.46 -3.32 24.75
CA LYS A 171 -0.44 -4.25 25.43
C LYS A 171 -0.44 -3.81 26.88
N ALA A 172 -1.60 -3.44 27.42
CA ALA A 172 -1.74 -3.28 28.85
C ALA A 172 -1.14 -4.54 29.47
N ALA A 173 -0.13 -4.36 30.33
CA ALA A 173 0.48 -5.48 31.04
C ALA A 173 -0.65 -6.29 31.68
N PRO A 174 -0.57 -7.64 31.70
CA PRO A 174 -1.51 -8.42 32.46
C PRO A 174 -1.53 -7.86 33.89
N ASP A 175 -2.73 -7.57 34.38
CA ASP A 175 -2.96 -7.10 35.73
C ASP A 175 -2.26 -8.08 36.68
N CYS A 176 -1.16 -7.66 37.30
CA CYS A 176 -0.47 -8.45 38.30
C CYS A 176 -1.33 -8.41 39.56
N SER A 177 -2.34 -9.27 39.61
CA SER A 177 -3.03 -9.61 40.85
C SER A 177 -2.10 -10.46 41.70
N CYS A 178 -1.40 -9.81 42.64
CA CYS A 178 -0.86 -10.39 43.88
C CYS A 178 -0.99 -9.35 44.99
#